data_AF-A0A7X6UX47-F1
#
_entry.id   AF-A0A7X6UX47-F1
#
_cell.length_a   1.000
_cell.length_b   1.000
_cell.length_c   1.000
_cell.angle_alpha   90.00
_cell.angle_beta   90.00
_cell.angle_gamma   90.00
#
_symmetry.space_group_name_H-M   'P 1'
#
loop_
_entity.id
_entity.type
_entity.pdbx_description
1 polymer ?
#
loop_
_entity_poly.entity_id
_entity_poly.type
_entity_poly.pdbx_seq_one_letter_code
_entity_poly.pdbx_strand_id
1 'polypeptide(L)'
;MNTRYHFSYELLYVCRFFEETLDALIYTHSFEPATKIHQQPLTIKQILASEWPVKLTKYYLDGSVLAEFYHFQGKFFDKAHYYYPNGKVCGVIPFENGKIHGNLRIFHEDGQLLQKIEYKYDERMGLDTTYRTFDGEIISQRFYFENELIKEIK
;
A
#
# COMPACT_ATOMS: atom_id res chain seq x y z
N MET A 1 -17.60 -6.46 -28.18
CA MET A 1 -17.30 -5.43 -27.17
C MET A 1 -17.19 -6.14 -25.84
N ASN A 2 -15.98 -6.42 -25.37
CA ASN A 2 -15.75 -7.30 -24.22
C ASN A 2 -14.64 -6.69 -23.36
N THR A 3 -14.99 -5.72 -22.53
CA THR A 3 -14.10 -5.16 -21.49
C THR A 3 -14.01 -6.18 -20.36
N ARG A 4 -13.13 -7.17 -20.54
CA ARG A 4 -12.77 -8.12 -19.48
C ARG A 4 -12.00 -7.35 -18.41
N TYR A 5 -12.59 -7.27 -17.23
CA TYR A 5 -11.97 -6.82 -15.99
C TYR A 5 -10.66 -7.60 -15.76
N HIS A 6 -9.53 -6.95 -16.08
CA HIS A 6 -8.16 -7.47 -15.88
C HIS A 6 -7.38 -6.66 -14.82
N PHE A 7 -8.09 -5.91 -13.98
CA PHE A 7 -7.45 -4.99 -13.02
C PHE A 7 -7.08 -5.61 -11.65
N SER A 8 -7.46 -6.86 -11.35
CA SER A 8 -7.17 -7.48 -10.04
C SER A 8 -5.75 -8.06 -9.90
N TYR A 9 -5.05 -8.28 -11.01
CA TYR A 9 -3.69 -8.81 -11.00
C TYR A 9 -2.63 -7.71 -11.07
N GLU A 10 -2.90 -6.58 -11.74
CA GLU A 10 -1.91 -5.51 -11.90
C GLU A 10 -1.62 -4.74 -10.61
N LEU A 11 -2.59 -4.55 -9.70
CA LEU A 11 -2.35 -3.86 -8.42
C LEU A 11 -1.60 -4.71 -7.40
N LEU A 12 -1.79 -6.04 -7.41
CA LEU A 12 -0.92 -6.95 -6.64
C LEU A 12 0.51 -6.97 -7.23
N TYR A 13 0.65 -6.75 -8.54
CA TYR A 13 1.93 -6.53 -9.21
C TYR A 13 2.58 -5.19 -8.83
N VAL A 14 1.82 -4.12 -8.61
CA VAL A 14 2.34 -2.86 -8.04
C VAL A 14 2.95 -3.10 -6.65
N CYS A 15 2.43 -4.06 -5.88
CA CYS A 15 3.01 -4.48 -4.60
C CYS A 15 4.21 -5.44 -4.74
N ARG A 16 4.31 -6.23 -5.83
CA ARG A 16 5.44 -7.15 -6.08
C ARG A 16 6.66 -6.51 -6.75
N PHE A 17 6.57 -5.29 -7.28
CA PHE A 17 7.61 -4.71 -8.13
C PHE A 17 8.66 -3.83 -7.43
N PHE A 18 8.86 -3.94 -6.11
CA PHE A 18 9.77 -3.04 -5.39
C PHE A 18 10.79 -3.74 -4.49
N GLU A 19 11.31 -4.89 -4.91
CA GLU A 19 12.58 -5.42 -4.38
C GLU A 19 13.82 -4.93 -5.16
N GLU A 20 13.65 -4.26 -6.30
CA GLU A 20 14.81 -3.79 -7.08
C GLU A 20 14.68 -2.32 -7.50
N THR A 21 15.81 -1.62 -7.41
CA THR A 21 16.07 -0.20 -7.70
C THR A 21 15.69 0.79 -6.59
N LEU A 22 16.70 1.06 -5.76
CA LEU A 22 16.79 2.19 -4.85
C LEU A 22 17.22 3.48 -5.59
N ASP A 23 16.71 3.69 -6.82
CA ASP A 23 17.13 4.80 -7.70
C ASP A 23 16.07 5.89 -7.90
N ALA A 24 14.88 5.77 -7.32
CA ALA A 24 13.93 6.88 -7.25
C ALA A 24 14.21 7.71 -5.99
N LEU A 25 14.54 9.00 -6.16
CA LEU A 25 14.77 9.99 -5.09
C LEU A 25 13.81 9.80 -3.90
N ILE A 26 14.28 9.14 -2.84
CA ILE A 26 13.54 9.00 -1.59
C ILE A 26 13.76 10.29 -0.80
N TYR A 27 12.75 11.14 -0.74
CA TYR A 27 12.76 12.25 0.22
C TYR A 27 12.23 11.75 1.56
N THR A 28 13.05 11.89 2.59
CA THR A 28 12.77 11.43 3.96
C THR A 28 12.29 12.60 4.82
N HIS A 29 11.16 12.44 5.51
CA HIS A 29 10.77 13.35 6.60
C HIS A 29 10.81 12.53 7.89
N SER A 30 11.78 12.80 8.77
CA SER A 30 11.84 12.18 10.10
C SER A 30 10.85 12.88 11.03
N PHE A 31 10.09 12.11 11.80
CA PHE A 31 9.34 12.65 12.94
C PHE A 31 10.32 12.79 14.12
N GLU A 32 11.27 13.71 14.02
CA GLU A 32 12.14 14.07 15.15
C GLU A 32 11.43 15.11 16.04
N PRO A 33 11.59 15.07 17.37
CA PRO A 33 11.21 16.20 18.21
C PRO A 33 12.00 17.44 17.76
N ALA A 34 11.27 18.48 17.37
CA ALA A 34 11.73 19.66 16.65
C ALA A 34 13.07 20.23 17.12
N THR A 35 14.19 19.79 16.55
CA THR A 35 15.45 20.55 16.57
C THR A 35 16.40 20.08 15.45
N LYS A 36 16.63 20.99 14.48
CA LYS A 36 17.64 20.96 13.40
C LYS A 36 17.37 20.08 12.17
N ILE A 37 16.63 20.67 11.22
CA ILE A 37 16.54 20.18 9.84
C ILE A 37 17.82 20.59 9.08
N HIS A 38 18.75 19.66 8.85
CA HIS A 38 19.73 19.78 7.77
C HIS A 38 19.21 18.90 6.62
N GLN A 39 18.79 19.53 5.52
CA GLN A 39 18.13 18.90 4.37
C GLN A 39 19.14 18.12 3.50
N GLN A 40 19.71 17.03 4.03
CA GLN A 40 20.40 16.04 3.20
C GLN A 40 19.60 14.73 3.26
N PRO A 41 19.39 14.04 2.11
CA PRO A 41 18.68 12.78 2.10
C PRO A 41 19.46 11.76 2.95
N LEU A 42 18.75 11.08 3.85
CA LEU A 42 19.34 9.98 4.63
C LEU A 42 19.73 8.83 3.70
N THR A 43 20.90 8.25 3.92
CA THR A 43 21.31 7.01 3.26
C THR A 43 20.43 5.85 3.75
N ILE A 44 20.32 4.77 2.95
CA ILE A 44 19.64 3.53 3.35
C ILE A 44 20.17 3.03 4.71
N LYS A 45 21.49 3.07 4.90
CA LYS A 45 22.13 2.63 6.15
C LYS A 45 21.66 3.44 7.36
N GLN A 46 21.44 4.75 7.20
CA GLN A 46 20.91 5.61 8.26
C GLN A 46 19.43 5.35 8.54
N ILE A 47 18.63 5.12 7.49
CA ILE A 47 17.19 4.77 7.62
C ILE A 47 17.03 3.44 8.38
N LEU A 48 17.84 2.43 8.03
CA LEU A 48 17.81 1.12 8.67
C LEU A 48 18.26 1.16 10.14
N ALA A 49 19.16 2.09 10.48
CA ALA A 49 19.70 2.26 11.83
C ALA A 49 18.90 3.25 12.70
N SER A 50 17.81 3.83 12.18
CA SER A 50 17.00 4.81 12.92
C SER A 50 16.30 4.21 14.13
N GLU A 51 16.41 4.87 15.28
CA GLU A 51 15.68 4.55 16.51
C GLU A 51 14.23 5.03 16.50
N TRP A 52 13.81 5.75 15.45
CA TRP A 52 12.47 6.28 15.26
C TRP A 52 11.90 5.87 13.90
N PRO A 53 10.57 5.73 13.78
CA PRO A 53 9.93 5.50 12.48
C PRO A 53 10.29 6.60 11.48
N VAL A 54 10.78 6.20 10.31
CA VAL A 54 11.13 7.12 9.21
C VAL A 54 10.03 7.03 8.16
N LYS A 55 9.46 8.19 7.79
CA LYS A 55 8.55 8.28 6.66
C LYS A 55 9.37 8.36 5.37
N LEU A 56 9.04 7.47 4.44
CA LEU A 56 9.64 7.39 3.11
C LEU A 56 8.58 7.75 2.08
N THR A 57 8.97 8.61 1.13
CA THR A 57 8.08 9.06 0.05
C THR A 57 8.71 8.70 -1.29
N LYS A 58 7.94 8.04 -2.14
CA LYS A 58 8.28 7.78 -3.54
C LYS A 58 7.46 8.69 -4.43
N TYR A 59 8.02 9.06 -5.57
CA TYR A 59 7.40 9.97 -6.53
C TYR A 59 7.30 9.32 -7.92
N TYR A 60 6.29 9.73 -8.68
CA TYR A 60 6.22 9.52 -10.11
C TYR A 60 7.27 10.37 -10.84
N LEU A 61 7.46 10.11 -12.14
CA LEU A 61 8.41 10.86 -12.97
C LEU A 61 8.09 12.36 -13.06
N ASP A 62 6.81 12.73 -12.95
CA ASP A 62 6.34 14.12 -12.95
C ASP A 62 6.51 14.82 -11.59
N GLY A 63 7.03 14.12 -10.57
CA GLY A 63 7.22 14.64 -9.23
C GLY A 63 5.98 14.56 -8.32
N SER A 64 4.86 14.04 -8.81
CA SER A 64 3.70 13.73 -7.95
C SER A 64 4.00 12.55 -7.02
N VAL A 65 3.35 12.48 -5.86
CA VAL A 65 3.59 11.41 -4.88
C VAL A 65 3.02 10.09 -5.41
N LEU A 66 3.86 9.06 -5.47
CA LEU A 66 3.48 7.68 -5.81
C LEU A 66 3.07 6.90 -4.57
N ALA A 67 3.87 6.98 -3.51
CA ALA A 67 3.66 6.20 -2.31
C ALA A 67 4.29 6.85 -1.08
N GLU A 68 3.67 6.63 0.07
CA GLU A 68 4.18 7.00 1.38
C GLU A 68 4.12 5.78 2.31
N PHE A 69 5.20 5.49 3.00
CA PHE A 69 5.25 4.36 3.95
C PHE A 69 6.25 4.63 5.06
N TYR A 70 6.06 3.93 6.18
CA TYR A 70 6.93 4.08 7.36
C TYR A 70 7.84 2.88 7.50
N HIS A 71 9.07 3.16 7.89
CA HIS A 71 10.07 2.16 8.17
C HIS A 71 10.58 2.31 9.60
N PHE A 72 10.61 1.22 10.36
CA PHE A 72 11.10 1.18 11.73
C PHE A 72 11.90 -0.11 11.95
N GLN A 73 13.15 0.00 12.41
CA GLN A 73 14.02 -1.15 12.73
C GLN A 73 14.11 -2.23 11.63
N GLY A 74 14.26 -1.81 10.37
CA GLY A 74 14.37 -2.74 9.24
C GLY A 74 13.06 -3.24 8.67
N LYS A 75 11.90 -2.74 9.14
CA LYS A 75 10.57 -3.25 8.79
C LYS A 75 9.59 -2.16 8.43
N PHE A 76 8.64 -2.48 7.56
CA PHE A 76 7.47 -1.63 7.34
C PHE A 76 6.62 -1.53 8.62
N PHE A 77 6.07 -0.35 8.86
CA PHE A 77 5.30 -0.03 10.05
C PHE A 77 4.03 0.74 9.69
N ASP A 78 2.97 0.53 10.47
CA ASP A 78 1.66 1.19 10.35
C ASP A 78 0.99 0.98 9.00
N LYS A 79 1.06 1.94 8.07
CA LYS A 79 0.37 1.86 6.78
C LYS A 79 1.25 2.38 5.66
N ALA A 80 1.20 1.69 4.53
CA ALA A 80 1.62 2.25 3.26
C ALA A 80 0.41 2.80 2.52
N HIS A 81 0.55 4.02 2.01
CA HIS A 81 -0.41 4.67 1.13
C HIS A 81 0.18 4.72 -0.27
N TYR A 82 -0.63 4.38 -1.26
CA TYR A 82 -0.31 4.51 -2.67
C TYR A 82 -1.29 5.50 -3.28
N TYR A 83 -0.81 6.32 -4.20
CA TYR A 83 -1.58 7.40 -4.78
C TYR A 83 -1.57 7.28 -6.30
N TYR A 84 -2.64 7.72 -6.93
CA TYR A 84 -2.67 8.00 -8.36
C TYR A 84 -1.89 9.29 -8.67
N PRO A 85 -1.49 9.53 -9.93
CA PRO A 85 -0.82 10.79 -10.32
C PRO A 85 -1.64 12.04 -10.01
N ASN A 86 -2.97 11.91 -9.91
CA ASN A 86 -3.87 13.00 -9.50
C ASN A 86 -3.86 13.29 -7.98
N GLY A 87 -3.04 12.57 -7.19
CA GLY A 87 -2.90 12.72 -5.74
C GLY A 87 -3.96 12.01 -4.89
N LYS A 88 -4.95 11.35 -5.51
CA LYS A 88 -5.93 10.55 -4.76
C LYS A 88 -5.37 9.20 -4.37
N VAL A 89 -5.82 8.68 -3.24
CA VAL A 89 -5.38 7.37 -2.72
C VAL A 89 -5.86 6.27 -3.68
N CYS A 90 -4.92 5.46 -4.16
CA CYS A 90 -5.14 4.25 -4.92
C CYS A 90 -5.24 3.02 -4.01
N GLY A 91 -4.44 2.99 -2.93
CA GLY A 91 -4.42 1.85 -2.03
C GLY A 91 -3.87 2.16 -0.64
N VAL A 92 -4.35 1.42 0.35
CA VAL A 92 -3.86 1.47 1.73
C VAL A 92 -3.56 0.05 2.18
N ILE A 93 -2.30 -0.20 2.54
CA ILE A 93 -1.80 -1.50 2.99
C ILE A 93 -1.42 -1.37 4.47
N PRO A 94 -2.12 -2.06 5.38
CA PRO A 94 -1.76 -2.05 6.79
C PRO A 94 -0.65 -3.05 7.06
N PHE A 95 0.37 -2.61 7.81
CA PHE A 95 1.53 -3.37 8.23
C PHE A 95 1.60 -3.47 9.76
N GLU A 96 1.82 -4.67 10.24
CA GLU A 96 2.14 -4.97 11.64
C GLU A 96 3.37 -5.87 11.69
N ASN A 97 4.39 -5.48 12.44
CA ASN A 97 5.65 -6.22 12.57
C ASN A 97 6.35 -6.54 11.24
N GLY A 98 6.22 -5.65 10.25
CA GLY A 98 6.79 -5.81 8.91
C GLY A 98 5.96 -6.67 7.95
N LYS A 99 4.80 -7.18 8.39
CA LYS A 99 3.91 -8.03 7.60
C LYS A 99 2.57 -7.35 7.37
N ILE A 100 1.88 -7.66 6.28
CA ILE A 100 0.54 -7.14 6.03
C ILE A 100 -0.41 -7.75 7.07
N HIS A 101 -1.10 -6.91 7.83
CA HIS A 101 -2.05 -7.35 8.85
C HIS A 101 -3.23 -6.38 8.94
N GLY A 102 -4.44 -6.90 8.76
CA GLY A 102 -5.68 -6.15 8.72
C GLY A 102 -6.25 -6.00 7.31
N ASN A 103 -7.05 -4.96 7.11
CA ASN A 103 -7.81 -4.76 5.89
C ASN A 103 -7.05 -3.89 4.88
N LEU A 104 -6.52 -4.52 3.83
CA LEU A 104 -6.03 -3.82 2.65
C LEU A 104 -7.22 -3.23 1.89
N ARG A 105 -7.10 -1.97 1.48
CA ARG A 105 -8.13 -1.26 0.71
C ARG A 105 -7.58 -0.77 -0.62
N ILE A 106 -8.36 -0.92 -1.66
CA ILE A 106 -8.07 -0.44 -3.01
C ILE A 106 -9.21 0.46 -3.44
N PHE A 107 -8.88 1.59 -4.05
CA PHE A 107 -9.82 2.60 -4.48
C PHE A 107 -9.69 2.82 -5.99
N HIS A 108 -10.74 3.34 -6.60
CA HIS A 108 -10.72 3.88 -7.95
C HIS A 108 -10.13 5.30 -7.98
N GLU A 109 -9.78 5.80 -9.17
CA GLU A 109 -9.29 7.16 -9.37
C GLU A 109 -10.28 8.26 -8.94
N ASP A 110 -11.57 7.95 -8.86
CA ASP A 110 -12.56 8.88 -8.32
C ASP A 110 -12.54 8.93 -6.78
N GLY A 111 -11.94 7.95 -6.11
CA GLY A 111 -11.85 7.79 -4.65
C GLY A 111 -12.82 6.75 -4.08
N GLN A 112 -13.64 6.10 -4.91
CA GLN A 112 -14.59 5.09 -4.46
C GLN A 112 -13.88 3.78 -4.13
N LEU A 113 -14.32 3.10 -3.07
CA LEU A 113 -13.74 1.82 -2.65
C LEU A 113 -14.02 0.77 -3.74
N LEU A 114 -12.96 0.19 -4.29
CA LEU A 114 -13.02 -0.89 -5.28
C LEU A 114 -12.98 -2.24 -4.57
N GLN A 115 -12.02 -2.43 -3.66
CA GLN A 115 -11.82 -3.70 -2.98
C GLN A 115 -11.38 -3.52 -1.54
N LYS A 116 -11.82 -4.46 -0.70
CA LYS A 116 -11.36 -4.64 0.68
C LYS A 116 -10.93 -6.10 0.83
N ILE A 117 -9.69 -6.34 1.25
CA ILE A 117 -9.06 -7.67 1.32
C ILE A 117 -8.53 -7.86 2.73
N GLU A 118 -8.84 -8.99 3.35
CA GLU A 118 -8.45 -9.27 4.73
C GLU A 118 -7.18 -10.12 4.79
N TYR A 119 -6.16 -9.57 5.44
CA TYR A 119 -4.87 -10.21 5.64
C TYR A 119 -4.57 -10.40 7.12
N LYS A 120 -3.88 -11.50 7.43
CA LYS A 120 -3.31 -11.79 8.73
C LYS A 120 -1.87 -12.25 8.54
N TYR A 121 -0.91 -11.37 8.83
CA TYR A 121 0.52 -11.67 8.73
C TYR A 121 0.95 -12.20 7.34
N ASP A 122 0.63 -11.44 6.29
CA ASP A 122 0.85 -11.73 4.86
C ASP A 122 -0.05 -12.81 4.25
N GLU A 123 -0.87 -13.49 5.04
CA GLU A 123 -1.80 -14.50 4.55
C GLU A 123 -3.20 -13.93 4.39
N ARG A 124 -3.85 -14.17 3.25
CA ARG A 124 -5.28 -13.86 3.09
C ARG A 124 -6.08 -14.76 4.01
N MET A 125 -6.76 -14.13 4.96
CA MET A 125 -7.53 -14.82 5.98
C MET A 125 -8.75 -13.98 6.31
N GLY A 126 -9.91 -14.41 5.83
CA GLY A 126 -11.17 -13.72 6.03
C GLY A 126 -11.84 -13.31 4.72
N LEU A 127 -12.53 -12.17 4.74
CA LEU A 127 -13.47 -11.78 3.70
C LEU A 127 -12.91 -10.73 2.74
N ASP A 128 -12.73 -11.11 1.49
CA ASP A 128 -12.48 -10.22 0.37
C ASP A 128 -13.80 -9.73 -0.20
N THR A 129 -14.01 -8.42 -0.26
CA THR A 129 -15.20 -7.80 -0.85
C THR A 129 -14.81 -6.92 -2.02
N THR A 130 -15.47 -7.13 -3.17
CA THR A 130 -15.36 -6.25 -4.34
C THR A 130 -16.65 -5.45 -4.49
N TYR A 131 -16.50 -4.15 -4.70
CA TYR A 131 -17.60 -3.21 -4.85
C TYR A 131 -17.70 -2.72 -6.28
N ARG A 132 -18.91 -2.36 -6.69
CA ARG A 132 -19.18 -1.66 -7.94
C ARG A 132 -18.90 -0.18 -7.75
N THR A 133 -18.24 0.40 -8.75
CA THR A 133 -17.81 1.79 -8.74
C THR A 133 -18.98 2.73 -8.46
N PHE A 134 -19.98 2.82 -9.35
CA PHE A 134 -20.96 3.90 -9.31
C PHE A 134 -21.89 3.95 -8.08
N ASP A 135 -22.28 2.81 -7.51
CA ASP A 135 -23.29 2.71 -6.45
C ASP A 135 -22.75 2.10 -5.14
N GLY A 136 -21.53 1.55 -5.14
CA GLY A 136 -20.94 0.88 -3.99
C GLY A 136 -21.57 -0.49 -3.67
N GLU A 137 -22.37 -1.05 -4.58
CA GLU A 137 -22.96 -2.38 -4.38
C GLU A 137 -21.88 -3.46 -4.35
N ILE A 138 -22.08 -4.47 -3.52
CA ILE A 138 -21.19 -5.64 -3.48
C ILE A 138 -21.38 -6.43 -4.78
N ILE A 139 -20.30 -6.58 -5.54
CA ILE A 139 -20.26 -7.42 -6.74
C ILE A 139 -19.89 -8.86 -6.38
N SER A 140 -18.97 -9.02 -5.43
CA SER A 140 -18.56 -10.33 -4.98
C SER A 140 -17.97 -10.30 -3.58
N GLN A 141 -18.13 -11.43 -2.91
CA GLN A 141 -17.55 -11.73 -1.62
C GLN A 141 -16.82 -13.07 -1.71
N ARG A 142 -15.57 -13.11 -1.29
CA ARG A 142 -14.74 -14.32 -1.28
C ARG A 142 -14.17 -14.53 0.11
N PHE A 143 -14.40 -15.71 0.68
CA PHE A 143 -13.86 -16.08 1.97
C PHE A 143 -12.60 -16.92 1.78
N TYR A 144 -11.50 -16.48 2.37
CA TYR A 144 -10.19 -17.13 2.34
C TYR A 144 -9.79 -17.64 3.71
N PHE A 145 -9.07 -18.75 3.75
CA PHE A 145 -8.37 -19.24 4.93
C PHE A 145 -6.97 -19.69 4.50
N GLU A 146 -5.93 -19.12 5.10
CA GLU A 146 -4.53 -19.44 4.77
C GLU A 146 -4.23 -19.33 3.26
N ASN A 147 -4.71 -18.26 2.62
CA ASN A 147 -4.66 -18.00 1.17
C ASN A 147 -5.54 -18.90 0.29
N GLU A 148 -6.19 -19.92 0.83
CA GLU A 148 -7.08 -20.80 0.08
C GLU A 148 -8.48 -20.23 0.00
N LEU A 149 -9.07 -20.20 -1.20
CA LEU A 149 -10.44 -19.77 -1.40
C LEU A 149 -11.39 -20.88 -0.90
N ILE A 150 -12.14 -20.57 0.15
CA ILE A 150 -13.09 -21.51 0.76
C ILE A 150 -14.48 -21.34 0.16
N LYS A 151 -14.89 -20.09 -0.12
CA LYS A 151 -16.24 -19.78 -0.62
C LYS A 151 -16.26 -18.51 -1.45
N GLU A 152 -17.04 -18.51 -2.53
CA GLU A 152 -17.40 -17.32 -3.30
C GLU A 152 -18.92 -17.08 -3.24
N ILE A 153 -19.33 -15.83 -3.07
CA ILE A 153 -20.70 -15.33 -3.08
C ILE A 153 -20.77 -14.24 -4.14
N LYS A 154 -21.75 -14.35 -5.05
CA LYS A 154 -22.02 -13.40 -6.14
C LYS A 154 -23.47 -12.94 -6.04
#